data_AF-A0A8H4BNT8-F1
#
_entry.id   AF-A0A8H4BNT8-F1
#
_cell.length_a   1.000
_cell.length_b   1.000
_cell.length_c   1.000
_cell.angle_alpha   90.00
_cell.angle_beta   90.00
_cell.angle_gamma   90.00
#
_symmetry.space_group_name_H-M   'P 1'
#
loop_
_entity.id
_entity.type
_entity.pdbx_description
1 polymer ?
#
loop_
_entity_poly.entity_id
_entity_poly.type
_entity_poly.pdbx_seq_one_letter_code
_entity_poly.pdbx_strand_id
1 'polypeptide(L)'
;MEAPATLNDQVVQLVFGLANLKVDIPIVNFSLPVLDVLFAILINYSYRSALGVSHNQVGWYQGLLATLVMATGGGCTVAVLRGEPIGILKSNEFWGIHCTTYLAMFSNPYVYQVVDFLFSIPVVEHVFTLSDSILRALAMIQVGVEGVSANPALGADKFVAKVLCGTLAGCGGGLWIGEYMAVE
;
A
#
# COMPACT_ATOMS: atom_id res chain seq x y z
N MET A 1 1.75 -4.83 41.25
CA MET A 1 0.63 -3.92 40.94
C MET A 1 0.94 -3.36 39.57
N GLU A 2 0.41 -3.99 38.52
CA GLU A 2 0.63 -3.56 37.14
C GLU A 2 -0.05 -2.19 36.96
N ALA A 3 0.66 -1.22 36.39
CA ALA A 3 0.09 0.07 36.09
C ALA A 3 -1.09 -0.11 35.11
N PRO A 4 -2.21 0.62 35.29
CA PRO A 4 -3.32 0.55 34.34
C PRO A 4 -2.82 0.95 32.95
N ALA A 5 -3.04 0.07 31.96
CA ALA A 5 -2.69 0.33 30.57
C ALA A 5 -3.27 1.71 30.16
N THR A 6 -2.42 2.59 29.66
CA THR A 6 -2.87 3.91 29.24
C THR A 6 -3.74 3.77 27.98
N LEU A 7 -4.62 4.74 27.74
CA LEU A 7 -5.42 4.77 26.50
C LEU A 7 -4.52 4.69 25.26
N ASN A 8 -3.33 5.29 25.34
CA ASN A 8 -2.32 5.23 24.29
C ASN A 8 -1.84 3.79 24.04
N ASP A 9 -1.53 3.04 25.09
CA ASP A 9 -1.07 1.64 24.97
C ASP A 9 -2.14 0.77 24.31
N GLN A 10 -3.42 0.98 24.62
CA GLN A 10 -4.53 0.27 24.01
C GLN A 10 -4.68 0.59 22.52
N VAL A 11 -4.56 1.86 22.14
CA VAL A 11 -4.61 2.29 20.73
C VAL A 11 -3.43 1.71 19.95
N VAL A 12 -2.23 1.75 20.52
CA VAL A 12 -1.02 1.16 19.93
C VAL A 12 -1.18 -0.34 19.71
N GLN A 13 -1.67 -1.08 20.72
CA GLN A 13 -1.93 -2.51 20.60
C GLN A 13 -2.97 -2.82 19.52
N LEU A 14 -4.02 -1.99 19.41
CA LEU A 14 -5.03 -2.15 18.39
C LEU A 14 -4.46 -1.90 16.98
N VAL A 15 -3.71 -0.81 16.77
CA VAL A 15 -3.11 -0.48 15.47
C VAL A 15 -2.12 -1.55 15.03
N PHE A 16 -1.22 -2.00 15.92
CA PHE A 16 -0.29 -3.08 15.59
C PHE A 16 -0.98 -4.44 15.47
N GLY A 17 -2.07 -4.66 16.22
CA GLY A 17 -2.92 -5.84 16.08
C GLY A 17 -3.59 -5.91 14.70
N LEU A 18 -4.14 -4.80 14.21
CA LEU A 18 -4.69 -4.71 12.86
C LEU A 18 -3.59 -4.84 11.79
N ALA A 19 -2.44 -4.20 11.99
CA ALA A 19 -1.31 -4.26 11.06
C ALA A 19 -0.79 -5.69 10.85
N ASN A 20 -0.78 -6.50 11.92
CA ASN A 20 -0.32 -7.88 11.89
C ASN A 20 -1.46 -8.89 11.68
N LEU A 21 -2.68 -8.43 11.37
CA LEU A 21 -3.82 -9.31 11.16
C LEU A 21 -3.61 -10.13 9.89
N LYS A 22 -3.43 -11.44 10.07
CA LYS A 22 -3.36 -12.42 8.99
C LYS A 22 -4.49 -13.42 9.13
N VAL A 23 -5.06 -13.80 7.99
CA VAL A 23 -6.10 -14.83 7.91
C VAL A 23 -5.47 -16.07 7.29
N ASP A 24 -5.44 -17.15 8.05
CA ASP A 24 -4.97 -18.44 7.55
C ASP A 24 -6.05 -19.06 6.65
N ILE A 25 -5.67 -19.36 5.41
CA ILE A 25 -6.53 -20.11 4.49
C ILE A 25 -6.10 -21.59 4.57
N PRO A 26 -6.86 -22.43 5.28
CA PRO A 26 -6.46 -23.81 5.57
C PRO A 26 -6.34 -24.69 4.32
N ILE A 27 -6.98 -24.29 3.21
CA ILE A 27 -6.97 -25.03 1.95
C ILE A 27 -5.62 -24.86 1.22
N VAL A 28 -4.94 -23.73 1.40
CA VAL A 28 -3.72 -23.37 0.65
C VAL A 28 -2.48 -23.27 1.55
N ASN A 29 -2.63 -23.50 2.87
CA ASN A 29 -1.58 -23.31 3.88
C ASN A 29 -0.87 -21.95 3.75
N PHE A 30 -1.63 -20.91 3.43
CA PHE A 30 -1.12 -19.55 3.23
C PHE A 30 -1.81 -18.59 4.20
N SER A 31 -1.01 -17.74 4.84
CA SER A 31 -1.48 -16.73 5.79
C SER A 31 -1.55 -15.38 5.08
N LEU A 32 -2.76 -14.89 4.87
CA LEU A 32 -3.02 -13.71 4.02
C LEU A 32 -3.10 -12.45 4.87
N PRO A 33 -2.21 -11.45 4.66
CA PRO A 33 -2.25 -10.19 5.39
C PRO A 33 -3.48 -9.38 4.95
N VAL A 34 -4.39 -9.12 5.89
CA VAL A 34 -5.69 -8.52 5.55
C VAL A 34 -5.51 -7.08 5.06
N LEU A 35 -4.65 -6.31 5.73
CA LEU A 35 -4.43 -4.91 5.39
C LEU A 35 -3.84 -4.73 3.97
N ASP A 36 -2.87 -5.57 3.59
CA ASP A 36 -2.24 -5.49 2.26
C ASP A 36 -3.22 -5.87 1.15
N VAL A 37 -4.13 -6.81 1.40
CA VAL A 37 -5.21 -7.16 0.45
C VAL A 37 -6.19 -6.01 0.30
N LEU A 38 -6.63 -5.41 1.40
CA LEU A 38 -7.54 -4.26 1.37
C LEU A 38 -6.89 -3.10 0.60
N PHE A 39 -5.60 -2.83 0.86
CA PHE A 39 -4.84 -1.83 0.14
C PHE A 39 -4.69 -2.14 -1.35
N ALA A 40 -4.38 -3.39 -1.71
CA ALA A 40 -4.31 -3.79 -3.11
C ALA A 40 -5.65 -3.62 -3.82
N ILE A 41 -6.76 -3.98 -3.19
CA ILE A 41 -8.12 -3.76 -3.72
C ILE A 41 -8.37 -2.27 -3.92
N LEU A 42 -8.06 -1.44 -2.92
CA LEU A 42 -8.25 0.01 -2.99
C LEU A 42 -7.47 0.62 -4.16
N ILE A 43 -6.18 0.32 -4.30
CA ILE A 43 -5.34 0.88 -5.38
C ILE A 43 -5.86 0.47 -6.76
N ASN A 44 -6.21 -0.81 -6.94
CA ASN A 44 -6.74 -1.30 -8.21
C ASN A 44 -8.12 -0.71 -8.54
N TYR A 45 -8.98 -0.56 -7.54
CA TYR A 45 -10.29 0.09 -7.67
C TYR A 45 -10.12 1.56 -8.04
N SER A 46 -9.31 2.31 -7.31
CA SER A 46 -9.05 3.73 -7.58
C SER A 46 -8.47 3.95 -8.97
N TYR A 47 -7.53 3.11 -9.41
CA TYR A 47 -6.96 3.20 -10.76
C TYR A 47 -8.00 2.90 -11.84
N ARG A 48 -8.79 1.82 -11.68
CA ARG A 48 -9.81 1.48 -12.67
C ARG A 48 -10.96 2.49 -12.72
N SER A 49 -11.37 3.01 -11.57
CA SER A 49 -12.38 4.06 -11.45
C SER A 49 -11.90 5.35 -12.13
N ALA A 50 -10.63 5.73 -11.92
CA ALA A 50 -10.01 6.89 -12.57
C ALA A 50 -9.91 6.74 -14.11
N LEU A 51 -9.66 5.53 -14.62
CA LEU A 51 -9.67 5.26 -16.07
C LEU A 51 -11.07 5.35 -16.69
N GLY A 52 -12.13 5.13 -15.91
CA GLY A 52 -13.52 5.21 -16.37
C GLY A 52 -13.77 4.36 -17.63
N VAL A 53 -14.24 5.01 -18.70
CA VAL A 53 -14.54 4.35 -19.99
C VAL A 53 -13.26 3.98 -20.77
N SER A 54 -12.12 4.63 -20.48
CA SER A 54 -10.86 4.46 -21.19
C SER A 54 -10.06 3.22 -20.76
N HIS A 55 -10.55 2.43 -19.79
CA HIS A 55 -9.87 1.21 -19.33
C HIS A 55 -9.62 0.18 -20.46
N ASN A 56 -10.44 0.19 -21.51
CA ASN A 56 -10.26 -0.70 -22.67
C ASN A 56 -9.15 -0.25 -23.64
N GLN A 57 -8.63 0.97 -23.48
CA GLN A 57 -7.57 1.52 -24.34
C GLN A 57 -6.17 1.32 -23.74
N VAL A 58 -6.09 1.06 -22.43
CA VAL A 58 -4.81 0.84 -21.73
C VAL A 58 -4.38 -0.61 -21.91
N GLY A 59 -3.13 -0.83 -22.33
CA GLY A 59 -2.58 -2.18 -22.43
C GLY A 59 -2.56 -2.87 -21.06
N TRP A 60 -2.90 -4.17 -21.03
CA TRP A 60 -3.01 -4.92 -19.77
C TRP A 60 -1.76 -4.81 -18.88
N TYR A 61 -0.57 -4.90 -19.49
CA TYR A 61 0.70 -4.74 -18.77
C TYR A 61 1.00 -3.30 -18.35
N GLN A 62 0.51 -2.30 -19.10
CA GLN A 62 0.67 -0.89 -18.74
C GLN A 62 -0.16 -0.58 -17.48
N GLY A 63 -1.40 -1.06 -17.42
CA GLY A 63 -2.23 -0.91 -16.22
C GLY A 63 -1.70 -1.69 -15.00
N LEU A 64 -1.14 -2.88 -15.22
CA LEU A 64 -0.51 -3.65 -14.15
C LEU A 64 0.71 -2.91 -13.60
N LEU A 65 1.57 -2.39 -14.48
CA LEU A 65 2.72 -1.60 -14.05
C LEU A 65 2.29 -0.34 -13.30
N ALA A 66 1.27 0.38 -13.80
CA ALA A 66 0.75 1.58 -13.15
C ALA A 66 0.27 1.27 -11.72
N THR A 67 -0.53 0.22 -11.52
CA THR A 67 -1.03 -0.16 -10.19
C THR A 67 0.08 -0.62 -9.25
N LEU A 68 1.11 -1.32 -9.76
CA LEU A 68 2.29 -1.70 -8.97
C LEU A 68 3.11 -0.48 -8.54
N VAL A 69 3.29 0.49 -9.43
CA VAL A 69 3.99 1.74 -9.11
C VAL A 69 3.17 2.59 -8.13
N MET A 70 1.85 2.64 -8.28
CA MET A 70 0.97 3.31 -7.31
C MET A 70 1.09 2.69 -5.90
N ALA A 71 1.17 1.37 -5.82
CA ALA A 71 1.32 0.65 -4.56
C ALA A 71 2.71 0.80 -3.93
N THR A 72 3.78 0.89 -4.73
CA THR A 72 5.17 0.84 -4.24
C THR A 72 5.93 2.16 -4.35
N GLY A 73 5.36 3.17 -5.01
CA GLY A 73 6.06 4.39 -5.40
C GLY A 73 6.72 5.10 -4.22
N GLY A 74 6.09 5.12 -3.05
CA GLY A 74 6.69 5.69 -1.85
C GLY A 74 7.96 4.97 -1.41
N GLY A 75 7.87 3.65 -1.20
CA GLY A 75 9.01 2.82 -0.79
C GLY A 75 10.14 2.79 -1.81
N CYS A 76 9.81 2.69 -3.11
CA CYS A 76 10.79 2.72 -4.20
C CYS A 76 11.53 4.07 -4.25
N THR A 77 10.81 5.19 -4.16
CA THR A 77 11.43 6.53 -4.18
C THR A 77 12.40 6.72 -3.03
N VAL A 78 12.01 6.27 -1.84
CA VAL A 78 12.87 6.34 -0.64
C VAL A 78 14.08 5.43 -0.75
N ALA A 79 13.92 4.20 -1.26
CA ALA A 79 15.03 3.29 -1.48
C ALA A 79 16.06 3.87 -2.47
N VAL A 80 15.59 4.47 -3.57
CA VAL A 80 16.45 5.13 -4.56
C VAL A 80 17.22 6.29 -3.94
N LEU A 81 16.55 7.17 -3.17
CA LEU A 81 17.20 8.30 -2.49
C LEU A 81 18.23 7.86 -1.45
N ARG A 82 18.02 6.70 -0.82
CA ARG A 82 18.96 6.11 0.15
C ARG A 82 20.07 5.30 -0.49
N GLY A 83 20.04 5.10 -1.82
CA GLY A 83 20.99 4.24 -2.52
C GLY A 83 20.85 2.75 -2.15
N GLU A 84 19.66 2.34 -1.72
CA GLU A 84 19.36 0.97 -1.31
C GLU A 84 18.63 0.20 -2.42
N PRO A 85 18.79 -1.14 -2.46
CA PRO A 85 18.01 -1.95 -3.38
C PRO A 85 16.52 -1.86 -3.05
N ILE A 86 15.68 -1.84 -4.09
CA ILE A 86 14.22 -1.82 -3.94
C ILE A 86 13.76 -3.18 -3.39
N GLY A 87 13.63 -3.29 -2.07
CA GLY A 87 13.32 -4.53 -1.38
C GLY A 87 11.92 -5.06 -1.65
N ILE A 88 10.94 -4.17 -1.90
CA ILE A 88 9.54 -4.56 -2.08
C ILE A 88 9.32 -5.44 -3.33
N LEU A 89 10.13 -5.24 -4.37
CA LEU A 89 10.10 -6.06 -5.59
C LEU A 89 10.61 -7.49 -5.38
N LYS A 90 11.26 -7.78 -4.24
CA LYS A 90 11.68 -9.15 -3.89
C LYS A 90 10.60 -9.93 -3.15
N SER A 91 9.50 -9.30 -2.74
CA SER A 91 8.44 -9.95 -1.97
C SER A 91 7.47 -10.71 -2.89
N ASN A 92 7.48 -12.04 -2.81
CA ASN A 92 6.52 -12.89 -3.54
C ASN A 92 5.08 -12.65 -3.09
N GLU A 93 4.89 -12.31 -1.81
CA GLU A 93 3.59 -11.98 -1.23
C GLU A 93 3.02 -10.71 -1.86
N PHE A 94 3.86 -9.67 -2.01
CA PHE A 94 3.50 -8.43 -2.70
C PHE A 94 3.05 -8.72 -4.14
N TRP A 95 3.86 -9.46 -4.90
CA TRP A 95 3.53 -9.81 -6.29
C TRP A 95 2.25 -10.63 -6.37
N GLY A 96 2.06 -11.62 -5.50
CA GLY A 96 0.86 -12.46 -5.48
C GLY A 96 -0.40 -11.61 -5.25
N ILE A 97 -0.42 -10.82 -4.18
CA ILE A 97 -1.60 -10.03 -3.80
C ILE A 97 -1.93 -9.00 -4.88
N HIS A 98 -0.96 -8.21 -5.35
CA HIS A 98 -1.21 -7.14 -6.31
C HIS A 98 -1.55 -7.69 -7.71
N CYS A 99 -0.84 -8.72 -8.21
CA CYS A 99 -1.16 -9.31 -9.51
C CYS A 99 -2.50 -10.04 -9.50
N THR A 100 -2.81 -10.82 -8.46
CA THR A 100 -4.10 -11.52 -8.37
C THR A 100 -5.25 -10.54 -8.26
N THR A 101 -5.10 -9.47 -7.47
CA THR A 101 -6.14 -8.44 -7.35
C THR A 101 -6.35 -7.68 -8.67
N TYR A 102 -5.26 -7.31 -9.36
CA TYR A 102 -5.33 -6.69 -10.68
C TYR A 102 -6.03 -7.59 -11.70
N LEU A 103 -5.62 -8.86 -11.79
CA LEU A 103 -6.23 -9.85 -12.69
C LEU A 103 -7.72 -10.04 -12.37
N ALA A 104 -8.07 -10.22 -11.09
CA ALA A 104 -9.46 -10.42 -10.68
C ALA A 104 -10.33 -9.23 -11.08
N MET A 105 -9.86 -8.00 -10.86
CA MET A 105 -10.60 -6.81 -11.27
C MET A 105 -10.63 -6.69 -12.80
N PHE A 106 -9.49 -6.56 -13.46
CA PHE A 106 -9.43 -6.19 -14.90
C PHE A 106 -9.87 -7.31 -15.85
N SER A 107 -9.74 -8.59 -15.48
CA SER A 107 -10.17 -9.70 -16.33
C SER A 107 -11.63 -10.10 -16.13
N ASN A 108 -12.27 -9.70 -15.03
CA ASN A 108 -13.67 -10.06 -14.75
C ASN A 108 -14.53 -8.81 -14.45
N PRO A 109 -15.45 -8.42 -15.36
CA PRO A 109 -16.33 -7.26 -15.16
C PRO A 109 -17.19 -7.35 -13.89
N TYR A 110 -17.61 -8.56 -13.50
CA TYR A 110 -18.45 -8.76 -12.32
C TYR A 110 -17.71 -8.45 -11.02
N VAL A 111 -16.41 -8.76 -10.95
CA VAL A 111 -15.60 -8.46 -9.76
C VAL A 111 -15.53 -6.96 -9.54
N TYR A 112 -15.28 -6.19 -10.60
CA TYR A 112 -15.27 -4.73 -10.48
C TYR A 112 -16.63 -4.15 -10.12
N GLN A 113 -17.73 -4.65 -10.71
CA GLN A 113 -19.08 -4.18 -10.35
C GLN A 113 -19.43 -4.46 -8.88
N VAL A 114 -19.03 -5.62 -8.36
CA VAL A 114 -19.21 -5.96 -6.94
C VAL A 114 -18.39 -5.04 -6.05
N VAL A 115 -17.14 -4.78 -6.43
CA VAL A 115 -16.26 -3.86 -5.67
C VAL A 115 -16.81 -2.43 -5.73
N ASP A 116 -17.24 -1.96 -6.89
CA ASP A 116 -17.84 -0.62 -7.07
C ASP A 116 -19.11 -0.45 -6.23
N PHE A 117 -19.99 -1.46 -6.23
CA PHE A 117 -21.15 -1.50 -5.33
C PHE A 117 -20.74 -1.47 -3.85
N LEU A 118 -19.70 -2.22 -3.49
CA LEU A 118 -19.21 -2.25 -2.11
C LEU A 118 -18.65 -0.89 -1.66
N PHE A 119 -17.92 -0.20 -2.54
CA PHE A 119 -17.41 1.16 -2.32
C PHE A 119 -18.53 2.22 -2.34
N SER A 120 -19.71 1.92 -2.89
CA SER A 120 -20.89 2.78 -2.78
C SER A 120 -21.42 2.89 -1.35
N ILE A 121 -21.00 2.00 -0.45
CA ILE A 121 -21.37 2.00 0.97
C ILE A 121 -20.31 2.80 1.75
N PRO A 122 -20.65 3.96 2.34
CA PRO A 122 -19.66 4.86 2.97
C PRO A 122 -18.83 4.20 4.06
N VAL A 123 -19.44 3.30 4.84
CA VAL A 123 -18.74 2.57 5.91
C VAL A 123 -17.62 1.70 5.35
N VAL A 124 -17.84 1.06 4.20
CA VAL A 124 -16.84 0.18 3.60
C VAL A 124 -15.70 1.00 3.03
N GLU A 125 -16.00 2.07 2.30
CA GLU A 125 -15.00 3.01 1.82
C GLU A 125 -14.09 3.50 2.97
N HIS A 126 -14.68 3.92 4.09
CA HIS A 126 -13.92 4.35 5.26
C HIS A 126 -13.01 3.26 5.84
N VAL A 127 -13.42 1.98 5.82
CA VAL A 127 -12.56 0.88 6.27
C VAL A 127 -11.36 0.72 5.34
N PHE A 128 -11.56 0.75 4.02
CA PHE A 128 -10.47 0.68 3.05
C PHE A 128 -9.50 1.88 3.19
N THR A 129 -10.03 3.09 3.34
CA THR A 129 -9.21 4.29 3.57
C THR A 129 -8.46 4.23 4.90
N LEU A 130 -9.06 3.66 5.94
CA LEU A 130 -8.40 3.48 7.24
C LEU A 130 -7.26 2.47 7.14
N SER A 131 -7.46 1.34 6.46
CA SER A 131 -6.40 0.36 6.19
C SER A 131 -5.23 0.99 5.43
N ASP A 132 -5.51 1.76 4.37
CA ASP A 132 -4.51 2.52 3.62
C ASP A 132 -3.76 3.54 4.50
N SER A 133 -4.48 4.25 5.37
CA SER A 133 -3.89 5.22 6.30
C SER A 133 -2.93 4.55 7.31
N ILE A 134 -3.30 3.37 7.83
CA ILE A 134 -2.43 2.60 8.74
C ILE A 134 -1.16 2.14 8.01
N LEU A 135 -1.29 1.55 6.81
CA LEU A 135 -0.14 1.10 6.03
C LEU A 135 0.79 2.26 5.63
N ARG A 136 0.23 3.40 5.24
CA ARG A 136 1.04 4.62 5.01
C ARG A 136 1.76 5.06 6.28
N ALA A 137 1.09 5.08 7.43
CA ALA A 137 1.74 5.47 8.68
C ALA A 137 2.91 4.54 9.02
N LEU A 138 2.73 3.23 8.84
CA LEU A 138 3.81 2.26 9.02
C LEU A 138 4.95 2.47 8.01
N ALA A 139 4.65 2.72 6.74
CA ALA A 139 5.66 3.01 5.73
C ALA A 139 6.46 4.29 6.06
N MET A 140 5.78 5.37 6.49
CA MET A 140 6.43 6.62 6.90
C MET A 140 7.43 6.40 8.04
N ILE A 141 7.07 5.57 9.02
CA ILE A 141 7.91 5.30 10.18
C ILE A 141 9.02 4.30 9.83
N GLN A 142 8.65 3.10 9.37
CA GLN A 142 9.58 1.99 9.18
C GLN A 142 10.50 2.20 7.96
N VAL A 143 9.94 2.57 6.81
CA VAL A 143 10.72 2.75 5.57
C VAL A 143 11.33 4.15 5.51
N GLY A 144 10.61 5.16 5.99
CA GLY A 144 11.08 6.55 6.01
C GLY A 144 12.05 6.86 7.15
N VAL A 145 11.51 7.03 8.36
CA VAL A 145 12.26 7.57 9.51
C VAL A 145 13.28 6.59 10.08
N GLU A 146 12.85 5.37 10.39
CA GLU A 146 13.69 4.31 10.93
C GLU A 146 14.66 3.81 9.88
N GLY A 147 14.21 3.68 8.63
CA GLY A 147 15.06 3.33 7.50
C GLY A 147 16.28 4.27 7.35
N VAL A 148 16.09 5.59 7.42
CA VAL A 148 17.21 6.54 7.40
C VAL A 148 18.14 6.33 8.60
N SER A 149 17.59 6.03 9.78
CA SER A 149 18.37 5.80 11.01
C SER A 149 19.19 4.51 10.96
N ALA A 150 18.65 3.47 10.31
CA ALA A 150 19.27 2.16 10.18
C ALA A 150 20.35 2.11 9.08
N ASN A 151 20.37 3.09 8.17
CA ASN A 151 21.36 3.13 7.11
C ASN A 151 22.72 3.66 7.63
N PRO A 152 23.78 2.83 7.63
CA PRO A 152 25.09 3.21 8.16
C PRO A 152 25.77 4.34 7.38
N ALA A 153 25.37 4.59 6.13
CA ALA A 153 25.90 5.67 5.30
C ALA A 153 25.21 7.03 5.55
N LEU A 154 23.96 7.04 6.04
CA LEU A 154 23.18 8.28 6.23
C LEU A 154 23.25 8.85 7.66
N GLY A 155 23.60 8.05 8.67
CA GLY A 155 23.79 8.51 10.05
C GLY A 155 22.48 8.90 10.76
N ALA A 156 22.38 8.57 12.05
CA ALA A 156 21.14 8.69 12.82
C ALA A 156 20.62 10.13 13.02
N ASP A 157 21.47 11.15 12.88
CA ASP A 157 21.14 12.54 13.24
C ASP A 157 20.63 13.39 12.06
N LYS A 158 20.42 12.80 10.88
CA LYS A 158 19.93 13.54 9.70
C LYS A 158 18.42 13.74 9.73
N PHE A 159 17.97 14.70 10.55
CA PHE A 159 16.54 15.02 10.72
C PHE A 159 15.85 15.38 9.40
N VAL A 160 16.49 16.19 8.55
CA VAL A 160 15.94 16.58 7.24
C VAL A 160 15.73 15.35 6.34
N ALA A 161 16.66 14.40 6.35
CA ALA A 161 16.53 13.16 5.59
C ALA A 161 15.38 12.29 6.11
N LYS A 162 15.17 12.22 7.43
CA LYS A 162 14.04 11.52 8.05
C LYS A 162 12.70 12.13 7.64
N VAL A 163 12.58 13.46 7.65
CA VAL A 163 11.36 14.15 7.25
C VAL A 163 11.07 13.97 5.76
N LEU A 164 12.09 14.08 4.90
CA LEU A 164 11.94 13.86 3.46
C LEU A 164 11.58 12.42 3.15
N CYS A 165 12.31 11.44 3.69
CA CYS A 165 12.04 10.03 3.44
C CYS A 165 10.70 9.58 4.05
N GLY A 166 10.32 10.10 5.23
CA GLY A 166 9.01 9.89 5.82
C GLY A 166 7.90 10.40 4.91
N THR A 167 7.97 11.67 4.51
CA THR A 167 6.98 12.27 3.60
C THR A 167 6.87 11.48 2.29
N LEU A 168 8.00 11.16 1.65
CA LEU A 168 8.03 10.42 0.40
C LEU A 168 7.55 8.98 0.55
N ALA A 169 7.80 8.30 1.67
CA ALA A 169 7.25 6.97 1.92
C ALA A 169 5.70 7.00 2.00
N GLY A 170 5.13 8.06 2.57
CA GLY A 170 3.69 8.24 2.68
C GLY A 170 3.02 8.67 1.37
N CYS A 171 3.50 9.76 0.74
CA CYS A 171 2.85 10.36 -0.42
C CYS A 171 3.47 9.98 -1.77
N GLY A 172 4.58 9.26 -1.79
CA GLY A 172 5.36 9.04 -3.02
C GLY A 172 4.61 8.30 -4.11
N GLY A 173 3.65 7.42 -3.77
CA GLY A 173 2.78 6.80 -4.78
C GLY A 173 2.04 7.81 -5.65
N GLY A 174 1.63 8.95 -5.06
CA GLY A 174 0.92 10.02 -5.77
C GLY A 174 1.79 10.86 -6.71
N LEU A 175 3.11 10.90 -6.50
CA LEU A 175 4.03 11.58 -7.42
C LEU A 175 4.07 10.88 -8.79
N TRP A 176 3.97 9.55 -8.78
CA TRP A 176 4.01 8.74 -10.00
C TRP A 176 2.68 8.71 -10.73
N ILE A 177 1.56 8.88 -10.02
CA ILE A 177 0.21 8.81 -10.57
C ILE A 177 0.00 9.77 -11.77
N GLY A 178 0.59 10.97 -11.75
CA GLY A 178 0.45 11.94 -12.83
C GLY A 178 1.03 11.48 -14.16
N GLU A 179 2.08 10.66 -14.15
CA GLU A 179 2.72 10.12 -15.37
C GLU A 179 1.96 8.92 -15.94
N TYR A 180 1.30 8.12 -15.09
CA TYR A 180 0.59 6.91 -15.50
C TYR A 180 -0.91 7.10 -15.77
N MET A 181 -1.47 8.27 -15.44
CA MET A 181 -2.85 8.67 -15.77
C MET A 181 -2.94 9.60 -16.98
N ALA A 182 -1.80 10.05 -17.54
CA ALA A 182 -1.77 10.83 -18.78
C ALA A 182 -2.01 9.92 -19.98
N VAL A 183 -3.28 9.77 -20.35
CA VAL A 183 -3.67 9.37 -21.71
C VAL A 183 -3.69 10.64 -22.54
N GLU A 184 -2.61 10.90 -23.29
CA GLU A 184 -2.67 11.78 -24.47
C GLU A 184 -3.30 11.03 -25.65
#